data_AF-A0A0G1M8F9-F1
#
_entry.id   AF-A0A0G1M8F9-F1
#
_cell.length_a   1.000
_cell.length_b   1.000
_cell.length_c   1.000
_cell.angle_alpha   90.00
_cell.angle_beta   90.00
_cell.angle_gamma   90.00
#
_symmetry.space_group_name_H-M   'P 1'
#
loop_
_entity.id
_entity.type
_entity.pdbx_description
1 polymer ?
#
loop_
_entity_poly.entity_id
_entity_poly.type
_entity_poly.pdbx_seq_one_letter_code
_entity_poly.pdbx_strand_id
1 'polypeptide(L)'
;VLFVVMTQGYRNPPEESMSLGTRQDTSFLEYNSRMARPKATSGKKQVRKLTKVGGGASYSLALPVEIIRKFKWKEKQKLTVTVDLKNKKLIIRDWKGK
;
A
#
# COMPACT_ATOMS: atom_id res chain seq x y z
N VAL A 1 23.02 -18.71 -23.56
CA VAL A 1 22.37 -17.40 -23.73
C VAL A 1 21.41 -17.21 -22.57
N LEU A 2 21.80 -16.41 -21.57
CA LEU A 2 20.99 -16.15 -20.38
C LEU A 2 20.88 -14.63 -20.22
N PHE A 3 19.64 -14.14 -20.26
CA PHE A 3 19.31 -12.72 -20.18
C PHE A 3 19.49 -12.21 -18.75
N VAL A 4 20.31 -11.17 -18.56
CA VAL A 4 20.38 -10.39 -17.31
C VAL A 4 19.37 -9.25 -17.42
N VAL A 5 18.30 -9.30 -16.62
CA VAL A 5 17.36 -8.18 -16.46
C VAL A 5 17.92 -7.22 -15.42
N MET A 6 18.26 -6.02 -15.88
CA MET A 6 18.71 -4.89 -15.05
C MET A 6 17.58 -4.44 -14.11
N THR A 7 17.67 -4.75 -12.83
CA THR A 7 16.83 -4.14 -11.79
C THR A 7 17.56 -2.92 -11.20
N GLN A 8 17.40 -1.76 -11.85
CA GLN A 8 17.71 -0.47 -11.26
C GLN A 8 16.80 -0.27 -10.03
N GLY A 9 17.31 -0.51 -8.82
CA GLY A 9 16.57 -0.23 -7.59
C GLY A 9 17.05 -0.90 -6.29
N TYR A 10 17.93 -1.91 -6.34
CA TYR A 10 18.54 -2.45 -5.11
C TYR A 10 19.92 -1.82 -4.92
N ARG A 11 20.01 -0.83 -4.02
CA ARG A 11 21.30 -0.34 -3.55
C ARG A 11 21.92 -1.47 -2.73
N ASN A 12 23.00 -2.07 -3.23
CA ASN A 12 23.76 -3.07 -2.48
C ASN A 12 24.12 -2.49 -1.09
N PRO A 13 23.98 -3.27 -0.01
CA PRO A 13 24.45 -2.83 1.29
C PRO A 13 25.97 -2.55 1.24
N PRO A 14 26.50 -1.65 2.09
CA PRO A 14 27.93 -1.35 2.12
C PRO A 14 28.75 -2.64 2.30
N GLU A 15 29.78 -2.85 1.48
CA GLU A 15 30.60 -4.08 1.49
C GLU A 15 31.21 -4.39 2.86
N GLU A 16 31.37 -3.39 3.73
CA GLU A 16 31.84 -3.55 5.12
C GLU A 16 30.96 -4.51 5.96
N SER A 17 29.69 -4.73 5.60
CA SER A 17 28.85 -5.73 6.28
C SER A 17 29.06 -7.17 5.80
N MET A 18 29.92 -7.40 4.79
CA MET A 18 30.10 -8.72 4.16
C MET A 18 31.35 -9.46 4.64
N SER A 19 32.27 -8.80 5.35
CA SER A 19 33.41 -9.45 5.98
C SER A 19 33.26 -9.45 7.49
N LEU A 20 32.87 -10.60 8.05
CA LEU A 20 33.53 -11.29 9.16
C LEU A 20 32.66 -12.47 9.58
N GLY A 21 33.15 -13.67 9.31
CA GLY A 21 32.52 -14.90 9.73
C GLY A 21 32.55 -15.09 11.25
N THR A 22 31.65 -15.96 11.71
CA THR A 22 31.64 -16.63 13.03
C THR A 22 31.12 -15.85 14.24
N ARG A 23 29.81 -15.54 14.25
CA ARG A 23 28.87 -15.71 15.38
C ARG A 23 27.58 -14.97 15.04
N GLN A 24 26.43 -15.66 15.18
CA GLN A 24 25.04 -15.16 15.12
C GLN A 24 24.87 -13.67 14.84
N ASP A 25 25.12 -13.27 13.60
CA ASP A 25 24.87 -11.90 13.21
C ASP A 25 23.44 -11.83 12.67
N THR A 26 22.50 -11.59 13.59
CA THR A 26 21.11 -11.32 13.22
C THR A 26 20.96 -9.95 12.54
N SER A 27 22.03 -9.18 12.30
CA SER A 27 21.97 -7.87 11.64
C SER A 27 21.32 -7.97 10.26
N PHE A 28 21.59 -9.02 9.48
CA PHE A 28 20.98 -9.17 8.15
C PHE A 28 19.45 -9.37 8.23
N LEU A 29 18.99 -10.17 9.20
CA LEU A 29 17.56 -10.41 9.44
C LEU A 29 16.87 -9.21 10.08
N GLU A 30 17.54 -8.50 11.00
CA GLU A 30 17.03 -7.28 11.63
C GLU A 30 16.96 -6.11 10.63
N TYR A 31 17.97 -5.97 9.77
CA TYR A 31 18.02 -4.99 8.68
C TYR A 31 16.84 -5.18 7.73
N ASN A 32 16.63 -6.42 7.26
CA ASN A 32 15.50 -6.75 6.38
C ASN A 32 14.15 -6.51 7.08
N SER A 33 14.05 -6.79 8.38
CA SER A 33 12.82 -6.56 9.16
C SER A 33 12.50 -5.06 9.33
N ARG A 34 13.51 -4.21 9.50
CA ARG A 34 13.34 -2.74 9.56
C ARG A 34 12.93 -2.14 8.21
N MET A 35 13.47 -2.64 7.10
CA MET A 35 13.13 -2.16 5.76
C MET A 35 11.81 -2.71 5.22
N ALA A 36 11.46 -3.95 5.58
CA ALA A 36 10.22 -4.60 5.17
C ALA A 36 8.99 -4.07 5.91
N ARG A 37 9.15 -3.21 6.92
CA ARG A 37 8.02 -2.57 7.61
C ARG A 37 7.26 -1.71 6.59
N PRO A 38 6.01 -2.06 6.23
CA PRO A 38 5.19 -1.16 5.44
C PRO A 38 5.06 0.11 6.25
N LYS A 39 5.54 1.24 5.71
CA LYS A 39 5.48 2.53 6.39
C LYS A 39 4.02 2.74 6.81
N ALA A 40 3.76 2.70 8.12
CA ALA A 40 2.44 2.93 8.66
C ALA A 40 1.96 4.26 8.10
N THR A 41 0.81 4.26 7.42
CA THR A 41 0.35 5.39 6.62
C THR A 41 -0.25 6.48 7.52
N SER A 42 0.50 6.92 8.53
CA SER A 42 0.16 8.00 9.43
C SER A 42 0.89 9.26 8.97
N GLY A 43 0.16 10.07 8.20
CA GLY A 43 0.61 11.39 7.78
C GLY A 43 -0.46 12.15 6.99
N LYS A 44 -0.29 13.47 6.89
CA LYS A 44 -1.15 14.42 6.13
C LYS A 44 -1.48 13.96 4.69
N LYS A 45 -0.70 13.03 4.13
CA LYS A 45 -0.87 12.43 2.80
C LYS A 45 -2.20 11.69 2.56
N GLN A 46 -2.91 11.32 3.62
CA GLN A 46 -4.17 10.57 3.52
C GLN A 46 -5.44 11.43 3.55
N VAL A 47 -5.32 12.73 3.83
CA VAL A 47 -6.47 13.64 3.79
C VAL A 47 -6.77 14.00 2.34
N ARG A 48 -8.01 13.84 1.91
CA ARG A 48 -8.48 14.11 0.54
C ARG A 48 -9.73 14.98 0.59
N LYS A 49 -9.88 15.85 -0.40
CA LYS A 49 -11.08 16.68 -0.57
C LYS A 49 -12.20 15.85 -1.21
N LEU A 50 -13.44 16.08 -0.77
CA LEU A 50 -14.63 15.58 -1.47
C LEU A 50 -14.93 16.49 -2.67
N THR A 51 -15.18 15.86 -3.82
CA THR A 51 -15.51 16.56 -5.06
C THR A 51 -16.94 16.25 -5.45
N LYS A 52 -17.71 17.28 -5.81
CA LYS A 52 -19.08 17.10 -6.28
C LYS A 52 -19.09 16.52 -7.70
N VAL A 53 -19.94 15.54 -7.95
CA VAL A 53 -20.08 14.86 -9.25
C VAL A 53 -21.56 14.65 -9.60
N GLY A 54 -21.85 14.27 -10.85
CA GLY A 54 -23.20 13.93 -11.30
C GLY A 54 -24.21 15.07 -11.13
N GLY A 55 -23.87 16.29 -11.57
CA GLY A 55 -24.75 17.46 -11.47
C GLY A 55 -25.01 17.97 -10.05
N GLY A 56 -24.36 17.39 -9.04
CA GLY A 56 -24.51 17.82 -7.65
C GLY A 56 -25.21 16.82 -6.73
N ALA A 57 -25.67 15.69 -7.24
CA ALA A 57 -26.35 14.67 -6.44
C ALA A 57 -25.38 13.73 -5.70
N SER A 58 -24.10 13.73 -6.04
CA SER A 58 -23.13 12.78 -5.49
C SER A 58 -21.77 13.42 -5.25
N TYR A 59 -20.97 12.76 -4.42
CA TYR A 59 -19.58 13.15 -4.14
C TYR A 59 -18.63 12.00 -4.47
N SER A 60 -17.44 12.35 -4.95
CA SER A 60 -16.34 11.44 -5.15
C SER A 60 -15.18 11.78 -4.21
N LEU A 61 -14.47 10.75 -3.79
CA LEU A 61 -13.23 10.84 -3.01
C LEU A 61 -12.16 10.07 -3.77
N ALA A 62 -11.00 10.69 -3.99
CA ALA A 62 -9.88 9.99 -4.59
C ALA A 62 -9.27 9.01 -3.56
N LEU A 63 -9.33 7.71 -3.86
CA LEU A 63 -8.68 6.69 -3.05
C LEU A 63 -7.19 6.60 -3.40
N PRO A 64 -6.28 6.55 -2.41
CA PRO A 64 -4.88 6.26 -2.66
C PRO A 64 -4.68 4.96 -3.45
N VAL A 65 -3.79 4.98 -4.43
CA VAL A 65 -3.54 3.86 -5.35
C VAL A 65 -3.05 2.61 -4.61
N GLU A 66 -2.39 2.77 -3.46
CA GLU A 66 -1.91 1.66 -2.63
C GLU A 66 -3.08 0.80 -2.10
N ILE A 67 -4.22 1.42 -1.80
CA ILE A 67 -5.41 0.70 -1.32
C ILE A 67 -6.00 -0.13 -2.46
N ILE A 68 -6.14 0.47 -3.64
CA ILE A 68 -6.65 -0.21 -4.84
C ILE A 68 -5.80 -1.44 -5.17
N ARG A 69 -4.47 -1.30 -5.13
CA ARG A 69 -3.53 -2.39 -5.37
C ARG A 69 -3.62 -3.49 -4.30
N LYS A 70 -3.68 -3.12 -3.01
CA LYS A 70 -3.79 -4.09 -1.90
C LYS A 70 -5.08 -4.91 -1.98
N PHE A 71 -6.19 -4.28 -2.33
CA PHE A 71 -7.48 -4.96 -2.47
C PHE A 71 -7.68 -5.61 -3.84
N LYS A 72 -6.71 -5.45 -4.76
CA LYS A 72 -6.78 -5.96 -6.14
C LYS A 72 -8.05 -5.49 -6.86
N TRP A 73 -8.51 -4.30 -6.52
CA TRP A 73 -9.69 -3.69 -7.09
C TRP A 73 -9.43 -3.27 -8.53
N LYS A 74 -10.41 -3.56 -9.40
CA LYS A 74 -10.34 -3.23 -10.83
C LYS A 74 -11.13 -1.97 -11.14
N GLU A 75 -10.75 -1.29 -12.22
CA GLU A 75 -11.53 -0.18 -12.75
C GLU A 75 -12.96 -0.62 -13.09
N LYS A 76 -13.94 0.26 -12.87
CA LYS A 76 -15.37 0.03 -13.18
C LYS A 76 -16.03 -1.15 -12.47
N GLN A 77 -15.36 -1.82 -11.53
CA GLN A 77 -15.99 -2.88 -10.75
C GLN A 77 -17.08 -2.33 -9.81
N LYS A 78 -18.04 -3.18 -9.46
CA LYS A 78 -19.09 -2.83 -8.50
C LYS A 78 -18.58 -2.98 -7.07
N LEU A 79 -18.87 -1.99 -6.22
CA LEU A 79 -18.56 -1.98 -4.80
C LEU A 79 -19.82 -1.62 -4.01
N THR A 80 -19.92 -2.15 -2.80
CA THR A 80 -20.98 -1.81 -1.85
C THR A 80 -20.45 -0.81 -0.83
N VAL A 81 -21.16 0.29 -0.65
CA VAL A 81 -20.86 1.30 0.36
C VAL A 81 -21.90 1.21 1.48
N THR A 82 -21.43 1.07 2.70
CA THR A 82 -22.27 1.06 3.90
C THR A 82 -21.78 2.11 4.89
N VAL A 83 -22.69 2.65 5.68
CA VAL A 83 -22.37 3.69 6.66
C VAL A 83 -22.59 3.14 8.06
N ASP A 84 -21.57 3.25 8.89
CA ASP A 84 -21.69 3.08 10.33
C ASP A 84 -21.84 4.49 10.95
N LEU A 85 -23.09 4.87 11.21
CA LEU A 85 -23.44 6.19 11.73
C LEU A 85 -22.92 6.42 13.16
N LYS A 86 -22.85 5.36 13.98
CA LYS A 86 -22.39 5.46 15.37
C LYS A 86 -20.92 5.85 15.42
N ASN A 87 -20.12 5.23 14.57
CA ASN A 87 -18.67 5.48 14.51
C ASN A 87 -18.27 6.52 13.45
N LYS A 88 -19.23 7.07 12.70
CA LYS A 88 -19.01 7.99 11.57
C LYS A 88 -18.04 7.41 10.53
N LYS A 89 -18.18 6.13 10.22
CA LYS A 89 -17.30 5.40 9.29
C LYS A 89 -18.05 5.06 8.00
N LEU A 90 -17.35 5.23 6.88
CA LEU A 90 -17.75 4.68 5.59
C LEU A 90 -17.02 3.35 5.41
N ILE A 91 -17.76 2.28 5.13
CA ILE A 91 -17.21 0.94 4.92
C ILE A 91 -17.53 0.51 3.48
N ILE A 92 -16.48 0.29 2.69
CA ILE A 92 -16.57 -0.14 1.29
C ILE A 92 -16.19 -1.62 1.22
N ARG A 93 -16.98 -2.43 0.52
CA ARG A 93 -16.76 -3.86 0.34
C ARG A 93 -16.95 -4.27 -1.12
N ASP A 94 -16.38 -5.40 -1.49
CA ASP A 94 -16.66 -6.02 -2.78
C ASP A 94 -18.14 -6.38 -2.90
N TRP A 95 -18.72 -6.07 -4.06
CA TRP A 95 -20.09 -6.45 -4.36
C TRP A 95 -20.14 -7.97 -4.63
N LYS A 96 -20.81 -8.73 -3.75
CA LYS A 96 -20.86 -10.20 -3.86
C LYS A 96 -21.87 -10.76 -4.86
N GLY A 97 -22.70 -9.92 -5.47
CA GLY A 97 -23.78 -10.37 -6.34
C GLY A 97 -24.93 -10.96 -5.53
N LYS A 98 -26.05 -11.17 -6.21
CA LYS A 98 -27.03 -12.19 -5.85
C LYS A 98 -26.95 -13.28 -6.91
#